data_AF-A0A059LBQ5-F1
#
_entry.id   AF-A0A059LBQ5-F1
#
_cell.length_a   1.000
_cell.length_b   1.000
_cell.length_c   1.000
_cell.angle_alpha   90.00
_cell.angle_beta   90.00
_cell.angle_gamma   90.00
#
_symmetry.space_group_name_H-M   'P 1'
#
loop_
_entity.id
_entity.type
_entity.pdbx_description
1 polymer ?
#
loop_
_entity_poly.entity_id
_entity_poly.type
_entity_poly.pdbx_seq_one_letter_code
_entity_poly.pdbx_strand_id
1 'polypeptide(L)'
;MWTLMRCVRCLNEEVEGSCRHVFKPWSDRLQRTGPVLKSQPEDTDLLIHVPFTGAVKLKAICIIGGPDGSSPDRLKVYINRDDLDFSIVSELAPVQEWELRENLDGFMEYPT
;
A
#
# COMPACT_ATOMS: atom_id res chain seq x y z
N MET A 1 -7.08 7.00 -16.33
CA MET A 1 -7.10 6.76 -14.86
C MET A 1 -7.41 5.29 -14.53
N TRP A 2 -8.38 4.65 -15.19
CA TRP A 2 -8.73 3.23 -14.95
C TRP A 2 -7.74 2.18 -15.47
N THR A 3 -6.85 2.53 -16.40
CA THR A 3 -5.86 1.59 -16.97
C THR A 3 -4.65 1.34 -16.06
N LEU A 4 -4.38 2.22 -15.08
CA LEU A 4 -3.20 2.13 -14.19
C LEU A 4 -3.28 0.97 -13.20
N MET A 5 -4.49 0.62 -12.73
CA MET A 5 -4.69 -0.43 -11.72
C MET A 5 -4.28 -1.83 -12.20
N ARG A 6 -4.18 -2.07 -13.51
CA ARG A 6 -3.76 -3.38 -14.03
C ARG A 6 -2.28 -3.68 -13.76
N CYS A 7 -1.46 -2.65 -13.59
CA CYS A 7 0.00 -2.79 -13.42
C CYS A 7 0.45 -2.76 -11.96
N VAL A 8 -0.47 -2.53 -11.01
CA VAL A 8 -0.20 -2.70 -9.58
C VAL A 8 -0.05 -4.19 -9.30
N ARG A 9 1.00 -4.52 -8.56
CA ARG A 9 1.34 -5.89 -8.12
C ARG A 9 1.62 -5.86 -6.63
N CYS A 10 1.37 -6.99 -5.97
CA CYS A 10 1.67 -7.17 -4.56
C CYS A 10 2.28 -8.55 -4.34
N LEU A 11 3.31 -8.61 -3.50
CA LEU A 11 3.80 -9.86 -2.93
C LEU A 11 3.13 -10.09 -1.58
N ASN A 12 2.90 -11.37 -1.29
CA ASN A 12 2.31 -11.87 -0.04
C ASN A 12 0.84 -11.46 0.21
N GLU A 13 0.10 -11.06 -0.83
CA GLU A 13 -1.35 -10.92 -0.72
C GLU A 13 -2.03 -12.31 -0.65
N GLU A 14 -3.04 -12.46 0.23
CA GLU A 14 -3.80 -13.71 0.42
C GLU A 14 -4.48 -14.16 -0.88
N VAL A 15 -5.05 -13.19 -1.60
CA VAL A 15 -5.75 -13.40 -2.86
C VAL A 15 -5.02 -12.62 -3.95
N GLU A 16 -4.49 -13.33 -4.96
CA GLU A 16 -3.75 -12.73 -6.06
C GLU A 16 -4.54 -11.61 -6.75
N GLY A 17 -3.92 -10.43 -6.87
CA GLY A 17 -4.50 -9.24 -7.50
C GLY A 17 -5.50 -8.48 -6.64
N SER A 18 -5.75 -8.88 -5.39
CA SER A 18 -6.63 -8.17 -4.46
C SER A 18 -6.18 -6.74 -4.16
N CYS A 19 -4.87 -6.48 -4.20
CA CYS A 19 -4.25 -5.17 -4.00
C CYS A 19 -4.74 -4.11 -4.98
N ARG A 20 -5.22 -4.51 -6.16
CA ARG A 20 -5.74 -3.58 -7.18
C ARG A 20 -7.04 -2.92 -6.75
N HIS A 21 -7.78 -3.52 -5.81
CA HIS A 21 -9.08 -3.03 -5.36
C HIS A 21 -8.99 -2.01 -4.22
N VAL A 22 -7.83 -1.87 -3.58
CA VAL A 22 -7.67 -0.94 -2.44
C VAL A 22 -7.18 0.45 -2.86
N PHE A 23 -6.71 0.62 -4.09
CA PHE A 23 -6.47 1.94 -4.66
C PHE A 23 -7.81 2.52 -5.12
N LYS A 24 -8.23 3.66 -4.55
CA LYS A 24 -9.52 4.27 -4.89
C LYS A 24 -9.36 5.78 -5.10
N PRO A 25 -10.25 6.42 -5.88
CA PRO A 25 -10.37 7.87 -5.86
C PRO A 25 -10.58 8.37 -4.43
N TRP A 26 -10.10 9.57 -4.13
CA TRP A 26 -10.20 10.15 -2.79
C TRP A 26 -11.65 10.23 -2.27
N SER A 27 -12.61 10.49 -3.16
CA SER A 27 -14.05 10.52 -2.84
C SER A 27 -14.57 9.18 -2.31
N ASP A 28 -13.95 8.08 -2.73
CA ASP A 28 -14.43 6.72 -2.51
C ASP A 28 -13.56 5.99 -1.45
N ARG A 29 -12.60 6.69 -0.83
CA ARG A 29 -11.62 6.10 0.11
C ARG A 29 -12.27 5.40 1.32
N LEU A 30 -13.45 5.87 1.73
CA LEU A 30 -14.22 5.29 2.84
C LEU A 30 -15.22 4.22 2.41
N GLN A 31 -15.29 3.91 1.11
CA GLN A 31 -16.18 2.87 0.60
C GLN A 31 -15.64 1.49 1.00
N ARG A 32 -16.19 0.91 2.07
CA ARG A 32 -15.81 -0.43 2.58
C ARG A 32 -16.55 -1.58 1.88
N THR A 33 -17.47 -1.28 0.98
CA THR A 33 -18.17 -2.30 0.18
C THR A 33 -17.25 -2.79 -0.93
N GLY A 34 -16.66 -3.97 -0.79
CA GLY A 34 -15.82 -4.58 -1.83
C GLY A 34 -14.75 -5.50 -1.28
N PRO A 35 -13.94 -6.12 -2.16
CA PRO A 35 -12.80 -6.92 -1.75
C PRO A 35 -11.77 -6.05 -1.00
N VAL A 36 -11.22 -6.64 0.07
CA VAL A 36 -10.12 -6.05 0.85
C VAL A 36 -8.80 -6.70 0.45
N LEU A 37 -7.69 -5.99 0.67
CA LEU A 37 -6.36 -6.58 0.62
C LEU A 37 -6.05 -7.18 1.99
N LYS A 38 -5.59 -8.43 2.00
CA LYS A 38 -5.10 -9.14 3.18
C LYS A 38 -3.73 -9.73 2.86
N SER A 39 -2.88 -9.82 3.87
CA SER A 39 -1.65 -10.61 3.81
C SER A 39 -1.95 -12.10 3.96
N GLN A 40 -0.97 -12.95 3.68
CA GLN A 40 -1.07 -14.37 4.03
C GLN A 40 -1.26 -14.55 5.55
N PRO A 41 -1.93 -15.63 6.02
CA PRO A 41 -2.16 -15.86 7.44
C PRO A 41 -0.88 -16.01 8.29
N GLU A 42 0.19 -16.54 7.70
CA GLU A 42 1.47 -16.81 8.35
C GLU A 42 2.48 -15.66 8.30
N ASP A 43 2.26 -14.66 7.43
CA ASP A 43 3.15 -13.53 7.22
C ASP A 43 2.32 -12.26 6.95
N THR A 44 2.49 -11.26 7.81
CA THR A 44 1.72 -10.02 7.80
C THR A 44 2.27 -8.96 6.82
N ASP A 45 3.49 -9.14 6.32
CA ASP A 45 4.14 -8.13 5.50
C ASP A 45 3.59 -8.16 4.06
N LEU A 46 3.29 -6.98 3.51
CA LEU A 46 2.86 -6.82 2.13
C LEU A 46 3.85 -5.93 1.38
N LEU A 47 4.31 -6.37 0.21
CA LEU A 47 5.12 -5.53 -0.67
C LEU A 47 4.30 -5.11 -1.88
N ILE A 48 3.92 -3.83 -1.95
CA ILE A 48 3.06 -3.29 -3.03
C ILE A 48 3.91 -2.46 -3.99
N HIS A 49 3.90 -2.84 -5.26
CA HIS A 49 4.55 -2.09 -6.33
C HIS A 49 3.52 -1.28 -7.12
N VAL A 50 3.65 0.05 -7.08
CA VAL A 50 2.75 1.01 -7.74
C VAL A 50 3.49 1.76 -8.84
N PRO A 51 3.31 1.40 -10.13
CA PRO A 51 3.95 2.10 -11.23
C PRO A 51 3.21 3.41 -11.55
N PHE A 52 3.98 4.48 -11.79
CA PHE A 52 3.47 5.72 -12.36
C PHE A 52 3.77 5.78 -13.86
N THR A 53 2.83 6.29 -14.66
CA THR A 53 3.01 6.44 -16.13
C THR A 53 3.87 7.65 -16.52
N GLY A 54 4.43 8.35 -15.55
CA GLY A 54 5.27 9.53 -15.73
C GLY A 54 5.87 9.95 -14.40
N ALA A 55 6.76 10.94 -14.45
CA ALA A 55 7.34 11.51 -13.25
C ALA A 55 6.25 12.18 -12.40
N VAL A 56 6.17 11.80 -11.13
CA VAL A 56 5.25 12.37 -10.15
C VAL A 56 6.01 12.78 -8.90
N LYS A 57 5.49 13.80 -8.20
CA LYS A 57 5.89 14.10 -6.83
C LYS A 57 4.71 13.78 -5.93
N LEU A 58 4.86 12.75 -5.09
CA LEU A 58 3.89 12.48 -4.03
C LEU A 58 3.91 13.65 -3.04
N LYS A 59 2.74 13.99 -2.52
CA LYS A 59 2.60 15.03 -1.48
C LYS A 59 2.40 14.39 -0.11
N ALA A 60 1.57 13.35 -0.07
CA ALA A 60 1.28 12.59 1.12
C ALA A 60 0.77 11.20 0.74
N ILE A 61 0.79 10.30 1.71
CA ILE A 61 0.24 8.95 1.64
C ILE A 61 -0.84 8.83 2.72
N CYS A 62 -2.00 8.28 2.36
CA CYS A 62 -3.07 7.95 3.29
C CYS A 62 -3.29 6.44 3.24
N ILE A 63 -3.19 5.78 4.39
CA ILE A 63 -3.46 4.36 4.55
C ILE A 63 -4.69 4.22 5.43
N ILE A 64 -5.65 3.41 4.98
CA ILE A 64 -6.86 3.06 5.73
C ILE A 64 -6.85 1.54 5.83
N GLY A 65 -6.41 1.04 6.99
CA GLY A 65 -6.37 -0.38 7.31
C GLY A 65 -7.69 -0.91 7.90
N GLY A 66 -7.66 -2.18 8.30
CA GLY A 66 -8.75 -2.78 9.07
C GLY A 66 -8.72 -2.40 10.55
N PRO A 67 -9.83 -2.60 11.29
CA PRO A 67 -9.90 -2.35 12.72
C PRO A 67 -9.18 -3.44 13.54
N ASP A 68 -9.11 -3.23 14.86
CA ASP A 68 -8.74 -4.27 15.83
C ASP A 68 -7.36 -4.87 15.59
N GLY A 69 -6.37 -4.03 15.24
CA GLY A 69 -4.99 -4.46 15.01
C GLY A 69 -4.74 -5.11 13.65
N SER A 70 -5.73 -5.14 12.75
CA SER A 70 -5.53 -5.58 11.36
C SER A 70 -5.03 -4.48 10.42
N SER A 71 -4.81 -3.26 10.93
CA SER A 71 -4.14 -2.20 10.19
C SER A 71 -2.63 -2.41 10.22
N PRO A 72 -1.91 -2.11 9.12
CA PRO A 72 -0.45 -2.03 9.18
C PRO A 72 -0.03 -0.95 10.18
N ASP A 73 1.07 -1.20 10.89
CA ASP A 73 1.68 -0.32 11.89
C ASP A 73 2.94 0.37 11.37
N ARG A 74 3.43 -0.01 10.18
CA ARG A 74 4.64 0.54 9.58
C ARG A 74 4.56 0.60 8.06
N LEU A 75 5.07 1.68 7.49
CA LEU A 75 5.23 1.84 6.04
C LEU A 75 6.69 2.15 5.72
N LYS A 76 7.27 1.37 4.81
CA LYS A 76 8.57 1.65 4.19
C LYS A 76 8.36 1.96 2.72
N VAL A 77 8.92 3.08 2.24
CA VAL A 77 8.80 3.51 0.85
C VAL A 77 10.15 3.48 0.15
N TYR A 78 10.14 2.85 -1.01
CA TYR A 78 11.23 2.78 -1.95
C TYR A 78 10.75 3.37 -3.28
N ILE A 79 11.63 4.08 -4.00
CA ILE A 79 11.27 4.75 -5.26
C ILE A 79 12.23 4.33 -6.37
N ASN A 80 11.77 4.43 -7.62
CA ASN A 80 12.57 4.19 -8.82
C ASN A 80 13.22 2.79 -8.87
N ARG A 81 12.49 1.76 -8.42
CA ARG A 81 12.90 0.35 -8.44
C ARG A 81 11.72 -0.53 -8.86
N ASP A 82 11.98 -1.52 -9.70
CA ASP A 82 11.01 -2.49 -10.23
C ASP A 82 11.33 -3.95 -9.85
N ASP A 83 12.46 -4.14 -9.16
CA ASP A 83 13.08 -5.43 -8.80
C ASP A 83 12.92 -5.81 -7.33
N LEU A 84 12.14 -5.06 -6.55
CA LEU A 84 12.04 -5.29 -5.10
C LEU A 84 11.30 -6.59 -4.77
N ASP A 85 11.93 -7.37 -3.89
CA ASP A 85 11.36 -8.50 -3.16
C ASP A 85 11.72 -8.40 -1.66
N PHE A 86 11.26 -9.36 -0.86
CA PHE A 86 11.49 -9.36 0.60
C PHE A 86 12.98 -9.49 0.97
N SER A 87 13.79 -10.20 0.18
CA SER A 87 15.22 -10.31 0.43
C SER A 87 15.92 -8.98 0.21
N ILE A 88 15.61 -8.29 -0.88
CA ILE A 88 16.20 -7.00 -1.22
C ILE A 88 15.79 -5.91 -0.23
N VAL A 89 14.49 -5.80 0.11
CA VAL A 89 14.02 -4.76 1.06
C VAL A 89 14.50 -4.99 2.48
N SER A 90 14.92 -6.21 2.84
CA SER A 90 15.50 -6.50 4.15
C SER A 90 16.89 -5.88 4.33
N GLU A 91 17.63 -5.68 3.23
CA GLU A 91 18.99 -5.12 3.23
C GLU A 91 19.02 -3.64 2.83
N LEU A 92 18.00 -3.17 2.09
CA LEU A 92 17.92 -1.79 1.64
C LEU A 92 17.29 -0.86 2.68
N ALA A 93 17.96 0.26 2.92
CA ALA A 93 17.37 1.39 3.64
C ALA A 93 16.22 2.00 2.82
N PRO A 94 15.01 2.17 3.41
CA PRO A 94 13.93 2.87 2.74
C PRO A 94 14.25 4.34 2.57
N VAL A 95 13.67 4.97 1.53
CA VAL A 95 13.81 6.41 1.32
C VAL A 95 13.03 7.17 2.39
N GLN A 96 11.88 6.63 2.80
CA GLN A 96 11.07 7.15 3.90
C GLN A 96 10.44 6.00 4.66
N GLU A 97 10.28 6.18 5.97
CA GLU A 97 9.68 5.20 6.87
C GLU A 97 8.79 5.93 7.88
N TRP A 98 7.60 5.39 8.13
CA TRP A 98 6.65 5.93 9.10
C TRP A 98 6.10 4.81 9.99
N GLU A 99 5.93 5.13 11.26
CA GLU A 99 5.01 4.42 12.15
C GLU A 99 3.58 4.84 11.83
N LEU A 100 2.74 3.87 11.53
CA LEU A 100 1.36 4.07 11.16
C LEU A 100 0.45 4.00 12.39
N ARG A 101 -0.70 4.67 12.28
CA ARG A 101 -1.79 4.60 13.25
C ARG A 101 -3.04 4.13 12.54
N GLU A 102 -3.93 3.47 13.26
CA GLU A 102 -5.25 3.14 12.73
C GLU A 102 -5.96 4.43 12.27
N ASN A 103 -6.39 4.43 11.02
CA ASN A 103 -6.93 5.60 10.34
C ASN A 103 -8.27 5.23 9.68
N LEU A 104 -9.19 4.69 10.49
CA LEU A 104 -10.47 4.15 10.03
C LEU A 104 -11.33 5.17 9.26
N ASP A 105 -11.18 6.44 9.58
CA ASP A 105 -11.91 7.57 8.97
C ASP A 105 -11.13 8.27 7.84
N GLY A 106 -9.91 7.83 7.54
CA GLY A 106 -9.13 8.33 6.41
C GLY A 106 -8.81 9.82 6.47
N PHE A 107 -8.57 10.35 7.67
CA PHE A 107 -8.17 11.75 7.91
C PHE A 107 -6.67 11.93 8.09
N MET A 108 -5.96 10.86 8.45
CA MET A 108 -4.51 10.90 8.62
C MET A 108 -3.80 10.77 7.28
N GLU A 109 -2.82 11.65 7.07
CA GLU A 109 -1.95 11.66 5.91
C GLU A 109 -0.49 11.76 6.39
N TYR A 110 0.39 11.02 5.73
CA TYR A 110 1.81 11.00 5.97
C TYR A 110 2.51 11.79 4.86
N PRO A 111 3.04 13.00 5.14
CA PRO A 111 3.67 13.84 4.12
C PRO A 111 4.95 13.22 3.59
N THR A 112 5.21 13.36 2.28
CA THR A 112 6.33 12.75 1.55
C THR A 112 7.31 13.76 0.97
#